data_AF-A0A485JR10-F1
#
_entry.id   AF-A0A485JR10-F1
#
_cell.length_a   1.000
_cell.length_b   1.000
_cell.length_c   1.000
_cell.angle_alpha   90.00
_cell.angle_beta   90.00
_cell.angle_gamma   90.00
#
_symmetry.space_group_name_H-M   'P 1'
#
loop_
_entity.id
_entity.type
_entity.pdbx_description
1 polymer ?
#
loop_
_entity_poly.entity_id
_entity_poly.type
_entity_poly.pdbx_seq_one_letter_code
_entity_poly.pdbx_strand_id
1 'polypeptide(L)'
;MNNPVIIKQMFDGAGSFDGILKIDRYVAMPGQNTTLHIDRSENTRYVCIISGYYPFPAKQHMLLIDIPIAITKQGWWHKKWNAVLSPLEIKILLGQEAIQKVHEPY
;
A
#
# COMPACT_ATOMS: atom_id res chain seq x y z
N MET A 1 -10.12 4.19 4.98
CA MET A 1 -10.55 4.99 3.81
C MET A 1 -11.86 4.44 3.27
N ASN A 2 -12.97 5.20 3.33
CA ASN A 2 -14.25 4.78 2.72
C ASN A 2 -15.05 5.98 2.16
N ASN A 3 -14.37 7.09 1.83
CA ASN A 3 -15.02 8.28 1.27
C ASN A 3 -14.80 8.31 -0.26
N PRO A 4 -15.83 8.03 -1.08
CA PRO A 4 -15.70 7.95 -2.53
C PRO A 4 -15.33 9.30 -3.17
N VAL A 5 -15.67 10.44 -2.55
CA VAL A 5 -15.31 11.77 -3.06
C VAL A 5 -13.80 11.99 -3.02
N ILE A 6 -13.17 11.62 -1.89
CA ILE A 6 -11.72 11.74 -1.73
C ILE A 6 -10.98 10.84 -2.72
N ILE A 7 -11.47 9.61 -2.91
CA ILE A 7 -10.88 8.68 -3.89
C ILE A 7 -10.97 9.27 -5.30
N LYS A 8 -12.14 9.82 -5.70
CA LYS A 8 -12.29 10.47 -6.99
C LYS A 8 -11.29 11.62 -7.17
N GLN A 9 -11.14 12.48 -6.16
CA GLN A 9 -10.19 13.60 -6.19
C GLN A 9 -8.73 13.12 -6.37
N MET A 10 -8.34 12.01 -5.74
CA MET A 10 -7.00 11.41 -5.95
C MET A 10 -6.78 10.95 -7.40
N PHE A 11 -7.80 10.35 -8.02
CA PHE A 11 -7.75 9.95 -9.43
C PHE A 11 -7.67 11.16 -10.35
N ASP A 12 -8.45 12.21 -10.07
CA ASP A 12 -8.44 13.46 -10.82
C ASP A 12 -7.15 14.28 -10.60
N GLY A 13 -6.30 13.90 -9.63
CA GLY A 13 -5.05 14.56 -9.31
C GLY A 13 -5.21 15.94 -8.68
N ALA A 14 -6.39 16.22 -8.13
CA ALA A 14 -6.74 17.50 -7.53
C ALA A 14 -6.89 17.36 -6.01
N GLY A 15 -6.27 18.27 -5.25
CA GLY A 15 -6.48 18.39 -3.80
C GLY A 15 -5.21 18.20 -2.96
N SER A 16 -5.32 18.64 -1.70
CA SER A 16 -4.38 18.31 -0.63
C SER A 16 -5.09 17.35 0.33
N PHE A 17 -4.42 16.26 0.69
CA PHE A 17 -5.01 15.20 1.51
C PHE A 17 -4.21 15.08 2.80
N ASP A 18 -4.87 15.39 3.92
CA ASP A 18 -4.25 15.22 5.22
C ASP A 18 -3.92 13.73 5.47
N GLY A 19 -2.73 13.48 6.03
CA GLY A 19 -2.21 12.14 6.28
C GLY A 19 -1.71 11.37 5.05
N ILE A 20 -1.70 11.96 3.85
CA ILE A 20 -1.13 11.32 2.65
C ILE A 20 0.22 11.92 2.31
N LEU A 21 1.25 11.09 2.40
CA LEU A 21 2.64 11.53 2.22
C LEU A 21 3.09 11.48 0.76
N LYS A 22 2.50 10.60 -0.07
CA LYS A 22 2.87 10.40 -1.48
C LYS A 22 1.74 9.70 -2.24
N ILE A 23 1.60 10.02 -3.52
CA ILE A 23 0.72 9.33 -4.47
C ILE A 23 1.53 9.02 -5.72
N ASP A 24 1.66 7.74 -6.05
CA ASP A 24 2.26 7.26 -7.29
C ASP A 24 1.19 6.58 -8.16
N ARG A 25 1.31 6.68 -9.49
CA ARG A 25 0.38 6.06 -10.44
C ARG A 25 1.14 5.16 -11.40
N TYR A 26 0.62 3.96 -11.60
CA TYR A 26 1.18 2.97 -12.51
C TYR A 26 0.08 2.44 -13.41
N VAL A 27 0.41 2.22 -14.69
CA VAL A 27 -0.48 1.57 -15.65
C VAL A 27 -0.19 0.07 -15.64
N ALA A 28 -1.23 -0.74 -15.46
CA ALA A 28 -1.15 -2.19 -15.56
C ALA A 28 -1.88 -2.66 -16.83
N MET A 29 -1.21 -3.50 -17.62
CA MET A 29 -1.78 -4.06 -18.85
C MET A 29 -2.36 -5.46 -18.59
N PRO A 30 -3.45 -5.87 -19.27
CA PRO A 30 -3.96 -7.23 -19.19
C PRO A 30 -2.87 -8.27 -19.53
N GLY A 31 -2.75 -9.31 -18.70
CA GLY A 31 -1.74 -10.37 -18.86
C GLY A 31 -0.32 -9.98 -18.46
N GLN A 32 -0.08 -8.74 -18.03
CA GLN A 32 1.23 -8.30 -17.57
C GLN A 32 1.57 -8.90 -16.20
N ASN A 33 2.84 -9.29 -16.05
CA ASN A 33 3.45 -9.54 -14.75
C ASN A 33 4.62 -8.56 -14.58
N THR A 34 4.60 -7.75 -13.53
CA THR A 34 5.59 -6.70 -13.30
C THR A 34 5.91 -6.56 -11.82
N THR A 35 7.14 -6.13 -11.52
CA THR A 35 7.60 -5.82 -10.17
C THR A 35 7.85 -4.32 -10.09
N LEU A 36 7.28 -3.67 -9.08
CA LEU A 36 7.47 -2.25 -8.81
C LEU A 36 8.33 -2.10 -7.55
N HIS A 37 9.44 -1.38 -7.68
CA HIS A 37 10.23 -0.93 -6.53
C HIS A 37 9.80 0.50 -6.19
N ILE A 38 9.24 0.69 -5.01
CA ILE A 38 8.69 1.98 -4.57
C ILE A 38 9.46 2.44 -3.35
N ASP A 39 10.11 3.60 -3.48
CA ASP A 39 10.75 4.25 -2.35
C ASP A 39 9.70 4.77 -1.37
N ARG A 40 9.88 4.38 -0.11
CA ARG A 40 8.99 4.77 0.98
C ARG A 40 9.30 6.18 1.44
N SER A 41 8.28 7.04 1.49
CA SER A 41 8.38 8.33 2.16
C SER A 41 8.64 8.18 3.65
N GLU A 42 9.43 9.09 4.23
CA GLU A 42 9.67 9.11 5.67
C GLU A 42 8.35 9.18 6.46
N ASN A 43 8.28 8.52 7.62
CA ASN A 43 7.10 8.44 8.48
C ASN A 43 5.87 7.69 7.92
N THR A 44 5.99 7.05 6.74
CA THR A 44 4.91 6.19 6.21
C THR A 44 4.70 4.96 7.10
N ARG A 45 3.44 4.73 7.49
CA ARG A 45 3.02 3.56 8.30
C ARG A 45 2.12 2.58 7.53
N TYR A 46 1.48 3.07 6.48
CA TYR A 46 0.52 2.31 5.69
C TYR A 46 0.78 2.55 4.20
N VAL A 47 0.51 1.54 3.38
CA VAL A 47 0.39 1.67 1.93
C VAL A 47 -1.04 1.37 1.54
N CYS A 48 -1.66 2.28 0.76
CA CYS A 48 -2.96 2.03 0.16
C CYS A 48 -2.78 1.82 -1.35
N ILE A 49 -3.37 0.74 -1.86
CA ILE A 49 -3.38 0.40 -3.28
C ILE A 49 -4.81 0.49 -3.77
N ILE A 50 -5.05 1.27 -4.81
CA ILE A 50 -6.37 1.45 -5.40
C ILE A 50 -6.28 1.06 -6.88
N SER A 51 -7.00 0.01 -7.26
CA SER A 51 -7.12 -0.40 -8.65
C SER A 51 -8.26 0.35 -9.34
N GLY A 52 -7.95 1.01 -10.46
CA GLY A 52 -8.85 1.86 -11.24
C GLY A 52 -9.91 1.11 -12.07
N TYR A 53 -10.64 0.15 -11.49
CA TYR A 53 -11.70 -0.58 -12.20
C TYR A 53 -12.89 0.33 -12.54
N TYR A 54 -13.49 0.10 -13.72
CA TYR A 54 -14.72 0.76 -14.19
C TYR A 54 -15.96 0.22 -13.44
N PRO A 55 -17.02 1.03 -13.23
CA PRO A 55 -17.12 2.46 -13.52
C PRO A 55 -16.43 3.34 -12.47
N PHE A 56 -16.18 2.79 -11.28
CA PHE A 56 -15.47 3.48 -10.21
C PHE A 56 -14.88 2.47 -9.20
N PRO A 57 -13.72 2.74 -8.60
CA PRO A 57 -13.15 1.89 -7.55
C PRO A 57 -14.03 1.77 -6.31
N ALA A 58 -14.49 0.57 -6.01
CA ALA A 58 -15.19 0.23 -4.77
C ALA A 58 -14.23 -0.47 -3.78
N LYS A 59 -14.73 -0.88 -2.61
CA LYS A 59 -13.90 -1.47 -1.54
C LYS A 59 -13.07 -2.67 -2.02
N GLN A 60 -13.64 -3.54 -2.86
CA GLN A 60 -12.94 -4.72 -3.39
C GLN A 60 -11.82 -4.38 -4.39
N HIS A 61 -11.71 -3.12 -4.79
CA HIS A 61 -10.64 -2.60 -5.64
C HIS A 61 -9.53 -1.93 -4.81
N MET A 62 -9.58 -2.02 -3.48
CA MET A 62 -8.68 -1.32 -2.57
C MET A 62 -8.00 -2.28 -1.60
N LEU A 63 -6.73 -2.02 -1.31
CA LEU A 63 -5.97 -2.65 -0.23
C LEU A 63 -5.40 -1.58 0.67
N LEU A 64 -5.39 -1.84 1.97
CA LEU A 64 -4.66 -1.06 2.96
C LEU A 64 -3.76 -2.04 3.71
N ILE A 65 -2.46 -1.79 3.67
CA ILE A 65 -1.44 -2.71 4.16
C ILE A 65 -0.56 -1.95 5.15
N ASP A 66 -0.31 -2.58 6.29
CA ASP A 66 0.60 -2.07 7.30
C ASP A 66 2.05 -2.26 6.85
N ILE A 67 2.89 -1.25 7.02
CA ILE A 67 4.33 -1.42 6.80
C ILE A 67 4.91 -2.15 8.02
N PRO A 68 5.58 -3.31 7.81
CA PRO A 68 6.04 -4.13 8.91
C PRO A 68 7.13 -3.44 9.73
N ILE A 69 7.09 -3.69 11.04
CA ILE A 69 8.08 -3.21 12.00
C ILE A 69 8.80 -4.43 12.59
N ALA A 70 10.10 -4.52 12.35
CA ALA A 70 10.98 -5.48 12.98
C ALA A 70 11.35 -5.00 14.40
N ILE A 71 10.96 -5.76 15.42
CA ILE A 71 11.34 -5.47 16.80
C ILE A 71 12.61 -6.27 17.12
N THR A 72 13.70 -5.58 17.40
CA THR A 72 14.96 -6.19 17.85
C THR A 72 15.12 -6.01 19.35
N LYS A 73 15.62 -7.06 20.02
CA LYS A 73 15.84 -7.07 21.46
C LYS A 73 17.32 -7.25 21.75
N GLN A 74 17.87 -6.37 22.60
CA GLN A 74 19.28 -6.39 22.97
C GLN A 74 19.45 -6.39 24.49
N GLY A 75 20.54 -7.00 24.97
CA GLY A 75 20.94 -7.00 26.38
C GLY A 75 20.47 -8.22 27.19
N TRP A 76 21.40 -8.80 27.97
CA TRP A 76 21.15 -10.00 28.80
C TRP A 76 20.57 -9.65 30.18
N TRP A 77 21.00 -8.54 30.78
CA TRP A 77 20.57 -8.09 32.12
C TRP A 77 19.50 -6.99 32.05
N HIS A 78 19.64 -6.06 31.11
CA HIS A 78 18.65 -5.01 30.82
C HIS A 78 18.19 -5.16 29.37
N LYS A 79 16.96 -5.65 29.18
CA LYS A 79 16.36 -5.82 27.86
C LYS A 79 16.02 -4.44 27.27
N LYS A 80 16.67 -4.05 26.18
CA LYS A 80 16.28 -2.91 25.34
C LYS A 80 15.55 -3.42 24.11
N TRP A 81 14.44 -2.76 23.78
CA TRP A 81 13.64 -3.05 22.59
C TRP A 81 13.82 -1.91 21.59
N ASN A 82 14.21 -2.22 20.37
CA ASN A 82 14.29 -1.26 19.28
C ASN A 82 13.33 -1.68 18.16
N ALA A 83 12.53 -0.75 17.68
CA ALA A 83 11.67 -0.95 16.51
C ALA A 83 12.40 -0.41 15.27
N VAL A 84 12.65 -1.26 14.29
CA VAL A 84 13.23 -0.91 12.99
C VAL A 84 12.21 -1.24 11.92
N LEU A 85 12.02 -0.36 10.94
CA LEU A 85 11.06 -0.62 9.86
C LEU A 85 11.66 -1.65 8.89
N SER A 86 10.86 -2.63 8.48
CA SER A 86 11.24 -3.68 7.54
C SER A 86 10.71 -3.37 6.13
N PRO A 87 11.35 -3.83 5.05
CA PRO A 87 10.77 -3.79 3.72
C PRO A 87 9.39 -4.45 3.69
N LEU A 88 8.47 -3.88 2.93
CA LEU A 88 7.19 -4.48 2.60
C LEU A 88 7.30 -5.11 1.21
N GLU A 89 7.13 -6.42 1.14
CA GLU A 89 7.02 -7.15 -0.12
C GLU A 89 5.62 -7.73 -0.24
N ILE A 90 4.96 -7.53 -1.38
CA ILE A 90 3.61 -8.01 -1.63
C ILE A 90 3.44 -8.44 -3.08
N LYS A 91 2.74 -9.55 -3.29
CA LYS A 91 2.30 -9.98 -4.62
C LYS A 91 0.80 -9.86 -4.74
N ILE A 92 0.35 -9.08 -5.72
CA ILE A 92 -1.06 -8.78 -5.94
C ILE A 92 -1.50 -9.36 -7.28
N LEU A 93 -2.64 -10.06 -7.28
CA LEU A 93 -3.33 -10.47 -8.50
C LEU A 93 -4.50 -9.52 -8.76
N LEU A 94 -4.38 -8.72 -9.82
CA LEU A 94 -5.47 -7.92 -10.36
C LEU A 94 -6.32 -8.81 -11.27
N GLY A 95 -7.50 -9.22 -10.79
CA GLY A 95 -8.43 -10.06 -11.53
C GLY A 95 -9.23 -9.28 -12.57
N GLN A 96 -10.20 -9.94 -13.20
CA GLN A 96 -11.05 -9.30 -14.20
C GLN A 96 -11.91 -8.17 -13.60
N GLU A 97 -12.44 -8.38 -12.39
CA GLU A 97 -13.40 -7.45 -11.77
C GLU A 97 -12.89 -6.84 -10.46
N ALA A 98 -11.91 -7.46 -9.80
CA ALA A 98 -11.42 -7.03 -8.50
C ALA A 98 -10.02 -7.56 -8.21
N ILE A 99 -9.42 -7.04 -7.14
CA ILE A 99 -8.21 -7.63 -6.56
C ILE A 99 -8.57 -9.01 -6.01
N GLN A 100 -7.89 -10.05 -6.48
CA GLN A 100 -8.24 -11.44 -6.14
C GLN A 100 -7.38 -12.04 -5.04
N LYS A 101 -6.09 -11.71 -5.02
CA LYS A 101 -5.12 -12.30 -4.07
C LYS A 101 -4.08 -11.27 -3.66
N VAL A 102 -3.73 -11.32 -2.39
CA VAL A 102 -2.58 -10.64 -1.79
C VAL A 102 -1.76 -11.71 -1.09
N HIS A 103 -0.48 -11.78 -1.40
CA HIS A 103 0.46 -12.66 -0.73
C HIS A 103 1.62 -11.83 -0.18
N GLU A 104 1.78 -11.86 1.13
CA GLU A 104 2.92 -11.33 1.86
C GLU A 104 3.93 -12.48 2.03
N PRO A 105 5.20 -12.33 1.61
CA PRO A 105 6.24 -13.30 1.92
C PRO A 105 6.53 -13.26 3.43
N TYR A 106 6.76 -14.44 4.00
CA TYR A 106 6.96 -14.68 5.43
C TYR A 106 8.21 -14.02 6.01
#